data_AF-A0A8J5FGG5-F1
#
_entry.id   AF-A0A8J5FGG5-F1
#
_cell.length_a   1.000
_cell.length_b   1.000
_cell.length_c   1.000
_cell.angle_alpha   90.00
_cell.angle_beta   90.00
_cell.angle_gamma   90.00
#
_symmetry.space_group_name_H-M   'P 1'
#
loop_
_entity.id
_entity.type
_entity.pdbx_description
1 polymer ?
#
loop_
_entity_poly.entity_id
_entity_poly.type
_entity_poly.pdbx_seq_one_letter_code
_entity_poly.pdbx_strand_id
1 'polypeptide(L)'
;MATTIEEALEKDGWFRLSTQIDSKRLPVFMGKRSGGEPMRSVLSEKALFAAAAGAAAIAGVLLLSSFFSDGGLRCTFLPTISRTSDPTSELAEALLYYATTPVVPQQSRAEIRLAFDVLRRRSPCNFLVFGLGRDSQLWSALNPGGTTLFLEEDPQWYSTVLKSTPWLKAHHVKYRTQLSEAEELMRSYRAGEGECRPSTGAKGLQRNDRCKLALVGLPVEVYDREWDVVMIDAPKGYYPKAPGRMGAIYTVAVMARGRRGAGDTDVFLHDVDRPVEKKFAMEFLCDKYREGGAGRLWHFRIPPVNVTSVDFC
;
A
#
# COMPACT_ATOMS: atom_id res chain seq x y z
N MET A 1 -44.92 -12.00 28.28
CA MET A 1 -44.56 -11.13 27.14
C MET A 1 -43.04 -11.12 27.06
N ALA A 2 -42.49 -12.14 26.39
CA ALA A 2 -41.08 -12.29 26.03
C ALA A 2 -41.01 -13.59 25.23
N THR A 3 -40.89 -13.49 23.90
CA THR A 3 -40.71 -14.62 23.01
C THR A 3 -39.39 -14.40 22.28
N THR A 4 -38.45 -15.30 22.55
CA THR A 4 -37.07 -15.31 22.10
C THR A 4 -36.98 -15.66 20.61
N ILE A 5 -36.08 -14.98 19.91
CA ILE A 5 -35.83 -15.03 18.45
C ILE A 5 -35.16 -16.35 18.00
N GLU A 6 -35.10 -17.37 18.85
CA GLU A 6 -34.48 -18.66 18.53
C GLU A 6 -35.44 -19.67 17.86
N GLU A 7 -36.76 -19.44 17.85
CA GLU A 7 -37.73 -20.38 17.23
C GLU A 7 -38.07 -20.08 15.76
N ALA A 8 -37.42 -19.10 15.12
CA ALA A 8 -37.73 -18.71 13.74
C ALA A 8 -36.71 -19.16 12.68
N LEU A 9 -35.66 -19.90 13.04
CA LEU A 9 -34.60 -20.32 12.11
C LEU A 9 -34.48 -21.84 11.91
N GLU A 10 -35.50 -22.60 12.32
CA GLU A 10 -35.53 -24.06 12.18
C GLU A 10 -36.44 -24.56 11.03
N LYS A 11 -36.91 -23.67 10.14
CA LYS A 11 -37.90 -24.02 9.09
C LYS A 11 -37.44 -24.07 7.64
N ASP A 12 -36.23 -23.62 7.29
CA ASP A 12 -35.77 -23.68 5.90
C ASP A 12 -34.54 -24.58 5.77
N GLY A 13 -34.76 -25.90 5.79
CA GLY A 13 -33.76 -26.97 5.78
C GLY A 13 -32.64 -26.85 4.73
N TRP A 14 -31.61 -26.07 5.07
CA TRP A 14 -30.35 -25.95 4.34
C TRP A 14 -29.20 -26.51 5.19
N PHE A 15 -29.25 -27.81 5.46
CA PHE A 15 -28.06 -28.57 5.89
C PHE A 15 -28.18 -30.02 5.41
N ARG A 16 -27.78 -30.25 4.16
CA ARG A 16 -27.28 -31.55 3.66
C ARG A 16 -26.77 -31.36 2.24
N LEU A 17 -25.45 -31.37 2.08
CA LEU A 17 -24.70 -32.01 0.99
C LEU A 17 -23.24 -31.57 1.05
N SER A 18 -22.45 -32.28 1.84
CA SER A 18 -21.01 -32.36 1.61
C SER A 18 -20.57 -33.80 1.80
N THR A 19 -20.38 -34.54 0.70
CA THR A 19 -19.42 -35.64 0.57
C THR A 19 -19.41 -36.14 -0.87
N GLN A 20 -18.20 -36.39 -1.37
CA GLN A 20 -17.82 -37.01 -2.65
C GLN A 20 -17.81 -36.12 -3.91
N ILE A 21 -16.60 -35.69 -4.28
CA ILE A 21 -16.22 -35.58 -5.70
C ILE A 21 -15.01 -36.49 -5.92
N ASP A 22 -15.27 -37.53 -6.71
CA ASP A 22 -14.34 -38.55 -7.19
C ASP A 22 -13.49 -37.99 -8.35
N SER A 23 -12.22 -38.38 -8.37
CA SER A 23 -11.25 -38.04 -9.40
C SER A 23 -11.42 -38.99 -10.59
N LYS A 24 -11.68 -38.47 -11.80
CA LYS A 24 -11.41 -39.18 -13.07
C LYS A 24 -11.42 -38.28 -14.31
N ARG A 25 -10.25 -38.26 -14.97
CA ARG A 25 -9.94 -38.25 -16.41
C ARG A 25 -10.69 -37.28 -17.35
N LEU A 26 -9.91 -36.37 -17.95
CA LEU A 26 -10.17 -35.76 -19.26
C LEU A 26 -9.26 -36.40 -20.33
N PRO A 27 -9.75 -36.74 -21.53
CA PRO A 27 -8.91 -37.23 -22.62
C PRO A 27 -8.33 -36.09 -23.49
N VAL A 28 -7.11 -36.32 -23.93
CA VAL A 28 -6.34 -35.54 -24.91
C VAL A 28 -6.90 -35.81 -26.31
N PHE A 29 -7.26 -34.75 -27.05
CA PHE A 29 -7.54 -34.83 -28.49
C PHE A 29 -6.33 -34.34 -29.29
N MET A 30 -5.79 -35.23 -30.12
CA MET A 30 -4.64 -35.02 -30.99
C MET A 30 -5.13 -35.14 -32.43
N GLY A 31 -5.19 -34.03 -33.16
CA GLY A 31 -5.60 -33.97 -34.57
C GLY A 31 -4.41 -33.67 -35.49
N LYS A 32 -4.01 -34.67 -36.30
CA LYS A 32 -3.10 -34.54 -37.46
C LYS A 32 -3.92 -34.27 -38.74
N ARG A 33 -3.47 -33.34 -39.59
CA ARG A 33 -3.59 -33.33 -41.08
C ARG A 33 -2.44 -32.46 -41.62
N SER A 34 -1.39 -33.06 -42.21
CA SER A 34 -1.18 -33.35 -43.65
C SER A 34 -1.11 -32.10 -44.54
N GLY A 35 0.08 -31.87 -45.10
CA GLY A 35 0.41 -30.72 -45.95
C GLY A 35 0.11 -30.87 -47.44
N GLY A 36 0.43 -29.80 -48.17
CA GLY A 36 0.50 -29.69 -49.62
C GLY A 36 1.39 -28.49 -49.99
N GLU A 37 2.27 -28.71 -50.97
CA GLU A 37 3.39 -27.86 -51.42
C GLU A 37 3.01 -26.61 -52.23
N PRO A 38 3.96 -25.68 -52.50
CA PRO A 38 3.71 -24.36 -53.06
C PRO A 38 3.88 -24.30 -54.59
N MET A 39 3.19 -23.35 -55.24
CA MET A 39 3.43 -22.99 -56.65
C MET A 39 4.06 -21.59 -56.76
N ARG A 40 5.11 -21.51 -57.58
CA ARG A 40 5.99 -20.35 -57.79
C ARG A 40 5.38 -19.26 -58.70
N SER A 41 5.80 -18.03 -58.38
CA SER A 41 6.02 -16.78 -59.16
C SER A 41 5.68 -16.69 -60.65
N VAL A 42 5.24 -15.50 -61.08
CA VAL A 42 5.97 -14.59 -62.01
C VAL A 42 5.15 -13.29 -62.21
N LEU A 43 5.86 -12.16 -62.34
CA LEU A 43 5.53 -10.81 -62.86
C LEU A 43 5.92 -9.73 -61.85
N SER A 44 6.65 -8.65 -62.16
CA SER A 44 7.51 -8.27 -63.29
C SER A 44 8.26 -7.01 -62.80
N GLU A 45 9.59 -7.04 -62.83
CA GLU A 45 10.45 -5.90 -62.53
C GLU A 45 10.23 -4.80 -63.58
N LYS A 46 9.63 -3.66 -63.20
CA LYS A 46 9.72 -2.34 -63.88
C LYS A 46 8.86 -1.26 -63.21
N ALA A 47 8.97 -1.09 -61.89
CA ALA A 47 8.32 0.02 -61.19
C ALA A 47 9.09 0.52 -59.95
N LEU A 48 10.41 0.34 -59.93
CA LEU A 48 11.32 1.10 -59.08
C LEU A 48 12.19 1.95 -60.01
N PHE A 49 12.48 3.19 -59.60
CA PHE A 49 13.25 4.24 -60.31
C PHE A 49 12.50 5.38 -61.02
N ALA A 50 11.31 5.76 -60.54
CA ALA A 50 10.73 7.06 -60.90
C ALA A 50 9.90 7.75 -59.78
N ALA A 51 10.35 7.63 -58.52
CA ALA A 51 9.77 8.41 -57.41
C ALA A 51 10.84 8.91 -56.43
N ALA A 52 12.05 9.18 -56.92
CA ALA A 52 13.16 9.75 -56.15
C ALA A 52 13.67 11.03 -56.84
N ALA A 53 12.78 12.02 -57.02
CA ALA A 53 13.18 13.37 -57.47
C ALA A 53 12.16 14.47 -57.11
N GLY A 54 11.27 14.24 -56.13
CA GLY A 54 10.17 15.17 -55.80
C GLY A 54 10.00 15.51 -54.33
N ALA A 55 10.91 15.11 -53.44
CA ALA A 55 10.79 15.31 -51.99
C ALA A 55 12.06 15.88 -51.33
N ALA A 56 12.93 16.55 -52.09
CA ALA A 56 14.17 17.16 -51.59
C ALA A 56 14.17 18.71 -51.63
N ALA A 57 13.01 19.35 -51.85
CA ALA A 57 12.89 20.81 -51.90
C ALA A 57 11.89 21.41 -50.89
N ILE A 58 11.43 20.64 -49.88
CA ILE A 58 10.62 21.14 -48.76
C ILE A 58 11.36 21.01 -47.40
N ALA A 59 12.55 20.39 -47.39
CA ALA A 59 13.41 20.32 -46.20
C ALA A 59 14.32 21.56 -46.01
N GLY A 60 14.34 22.50 -46.96
CA GLY A 60 15.22 23.68 -46.94
C GLY A 60 14.63 24.96 -46.36
N VAL A 61 13.31 25.03 -46.13
CA VAL A 61 12.62 26.26 -45.67
C VAL A 61 12.14 26.19 -44.21
N LEU A 62 12.21 25.01 -43.57
CA LEU A 62 11.80 24.82 -42.16
C LEU A 62 12.96 24.73 -41.15
N LEU A 63 14.19 25.06 -41.57
CA LEU A 63 15.37 25.06 -40.70
C LEU A 63 16.03 26.44 -40.50
N LEU A 64 15.30 27.54 -40.74
CA LEU A 64 15.80 28.91 -40.54
C LEU A 64 14.81 29.86 -39.84
N SER A 65 13.93 29.35 -38.98
CA SER A 65 13.08 30.19 -38.10
C SER A 65 13.30 29.96 -36.60
N SER A 66 14.39 29.28 -36.21
CA SER A 66 14.97 29.52 -34.89
C SER A 66 15.61 30.91 -34.91
N PHE A 67 15.47 31.65 -33.81
CA PHE A 67 15.88 33.04 -33.60
C PHE A 67 14.86 34.05 -34.13
N PHE A 68 13.80 34.32 -33.36
CA PHE A 68 13.61 35.56 -32.59
C PHE A 68 12.20 35.56 -31.93
N SER A 69 12.21 35.82 -30.63
CA SER A 69 11.14 36.45 -29.84
C SER A 69 9.88 35.67 -29.42
N ASP A 70 9.90 35.39 -28.12
CA ASP A 70 8.87 35.73 -27.13
C ASP A 70 7.83 34.69 -26.69
N GLY A 71 7.67 34.63 -25.37
CA GLY A 71 7.12 33.51 -24.62
C GLY A 71 5.60 33.35 -24.70
N GLY A 72 5.17 32.09 -24.49
CA GLY A 72 3.77 31.75 -24.25
C GLY A 72 3.31 30.44 -24.87
N LEU A 73 3.98 29.31 -24.55
CA LEU A 73 3.48 27.99 -24.92
C LEU A 73 2.26 27.62 -24.06
N ARG A 74 1.10 27.65 -24.70
CA ARG A 74 -0.17 27.10 -24.21
C ARG A 74 -0.02 25.58 -24.03
N CYS A 75 0.13 25.15 -22.78
CA CYS A 75 -0.09 23.76 -22.41
C CYS A 75 -1.56 23.39 -22.68
N THR A 76 -1.80 22.48 -23.62
CA THR A 76 -3.07 21.74 -23.68
C THR A 76 -3.09 20.79 -22.49
N PHE A 77 -3.49 21.30 -21.33
CA PHE A 77 -3.85 20.48 -20.18
C PHE A 77 -5.06 19.64 -20.57
N LEU A 78 -4.85 18.33 -20.77
CA LEU A 78 -5.93 17.38 -20.54
C LEU A 78 -6.36 17.59 -19.08
N PRO A 79 -7.65 17.83 -18.80
CA PRO A 79 -8.10 17.88 -17.42
C PRO A 79 -7.95 16.45 -16.89
N THR A 80 -6.90 16.19 -16.12
CA THR A 80 -7.00 15.15 -15.10
C THR A 80 -8.20 15.57 -14.27
N ILE A 81 -9.30 14.82 -14.37
CA ILE A 81 -10.44 14.97 -13.47
C ILE A 81 -9.92 14.60 -12.09
N SER A 82 -9.31 15.58 -11.41
CA SER A 82 -9.12 15.52 -9.98
C SER A 82 -10.53 15.71 -9.44
N ARG A 83 -11.25 14.60 -9.26
CA ARG A 83 -12.47 14.60 -8.46
C ARG A 83 -12.03 15.17 -7.12
N THR A 84 -12.38 16.42 -6.83
CA THR A 84 -12.48 16.89 -5.46
C THR A 84 -13.55 16.01 -4.84
N SER A 85 -13.13 14.92 -4.20
CA SER A 85 -14.05 14.04 -3.52
C SER A 85 -14.67 14.84 -2.39
N ASP A 86 -15.98 15.05 -2.47
CA ASP A 86 -16.73 15.57 -1.34
C ASP A 86 -16.55 14.56 -0.19
N PRO A 87 -15.99 14.97 0.97
CA PRO A 87 -15.77 14.04 2.08
C PRO A 87 -17.05 13.35 2.55
N THR A 88 -18.20 14.00 2.37
CA THR A 88 -19.52 13.43 2.64
C THR A 88 -19.83 12.27 1.68
N SER A 89 -19.41 12.39 0.43
CA SER A 89 -19.56 11.34 -0.60
C SER A 89 -18.69 10.14 -0.30
N GLU A 90 -17.42 10.33 0.11
CA GLU A 90 -16.54 9.19 0.46
C GLU A 90 -17.10 8.36 1.61
N LEU A 91 -17.61 9.00 2.65
CA LEU A 91 -18.23 8.30 3.78
C LEU A 91 -19.51 7.57 3.37
N ALA A 92 -20.36 8.20 2.55
CA ALA A 92 -21.57 7.57 2.03
C ALA A 92 -21.26 6.38 1.12
N GLU A 93 -20.24 6.49 0.27
CA GLU A 93 -19.77 5.42 -0.61
C GLU A 93 -19.21 4.23 0.19
N ALA A 94 -18.36 4.50 1.20
CA ALA A 94 -17.86 3.44 2.08
C ALA A 94 -18.99 2.77 2.86
N LEU A 95 -19.93 3.53 3.42
CA LEU A 95 -21.10 2.98 4.12
C LEU A 95 -21.93 2.08 3.20
N LEU A 96 -22.25 2.55 1.99
CA LEU A 96 -22.98 1.77 1.00
C LEU A 96 -22.22 0.48 0.67
N TYR A 97 -20.93 0.59 0.37
CA TYR A 97 -20.08 -0.56 0.02
C TYR A 97 -20.09 -1.65 1.10
N TYR A 98 -19.86 -1.31 2.37
CA TYR A 98 -19.83 -2.31 3.44
C TYR A 98 -21.23 -2.79 3.85
N ALA A 99 -22.27 -1.99 3.63
CA ALA A 99 -23.65 -2.38 3.94
C ALA A 99 -24.26 -3.31 2.88
N THR A 100 -23.84 -3.20 1.61
CA THR A 100 -24.48 -3.90 0.48
C THR A 100 -23.59 -4.93 -0.21
N THR A 101 -22.39 -5.21 0.31
CA THR A 101 -21.49 -6.25 -0.24
C THR A 101 -21.14 -7.27 0.85
N PRO A 102 -20.73 -8.50 0.47
CA PRO A 102 -20.26 -9.50 1.44
C PRO A 102 -18.84 -9.20 1.97
N VAL A 103 -18.24 -8.06 1.62
CA VAL A 103 -16.88 -7.72 2.03
C VAL A 103 -16.88 -7.27 3.48
N VAL A 104 -16.21 -8.04 4.33
CA VAL A 104 -16.01 -7.71 5.74
C VAL A 104 -14.62 -7.11 5.92
N PRO A 105 -14.50 -5.99 6.64
CA PRO A 105 -13.22 -5.49 7.11
C PRO A 105 -12.34 -6.57 7.76
N GLN A 106 -11.02 -6.52 7.55
CA GLN A 106 -10.05 -7.44 8.16
C GLN A 106 -9.98 -7.23 9.67
N GLN A 107 -10.03 -5.97 10.12
CA GLN A 107 -10.06 -5.65 11.54
C GLN A 107 -11.45 -5.86 12.16
N SER A 108 -11.48 -6.34 13.40
CA SER A 108 -12.72 -6.50 14.16
C SER A 108 -13.35 -5.15 14.50
N ARG A 109 -14.65 -5.15 14.86
CA ARG A 109 -15.34 -3.93 15.31
C ARG A 109 -14.60 -3.21 16.45
N ALA A 110 -14.03 -3.95 17.41
CA ALA A 110 -13.31 -3.37 18.54
C ALA A 110 -11.97 -2.75 18.11
N GLU A 111 -11.24 -3.40 17.21
CA GLU A 111 -10.00 -2.89 16.61
C GLU A 111 -10.28 -1.61 15.80
N ILE A 112 -11.31 -1.64 14.95
CA ILE A 112 -11.74 -0.47 14.17
C ILE A 112 -12.16 0.69 15.08
N ARG A 113 -12.91 0.41 16.15
CA ARG A 113 -13.36 1.44 17.10
C ARG A 113 -12.18 2.18 17.72
N LEU A 114 -11.10 1.47 18.06
CA LEU A 114 -9.90 2.05 18.66
C LEU A 114 -9.25 3.08 17.72
N ALA A 115 -9.03 2.71 16.45
CA ALA A 115 -8.48 3.61 15.44
C ALA A 115 -9.45 4.77 15.10
N PHE A 116 -10.74 4.46 14.95
CA PHE A 116 -11.78 5.45 14.67
C PHE A 116 -11.84 6.55 15.73
N ASP A 117 -11.75 6.21 17.02
CA ASP A 117 -11.85 7.22 18.08
C ASP A 117 -10.69 8.22 18.04
N VAL A 118 -9.50 7.79 17.59
CA VAL A 118 -8.36 8.69 17.33
C VAL A 118 -8.60 9.51 16.07
N LEU A 119 -8.95 8.88 14.94
CA LEU A 119 -9.22 9.58 13.67
C LEU A 119 -10.31 10.64 13.84
N ARG A 120 -11.38 10.36 14.59
CA ARG A 120 -12.44 11.33 14.89
C ARG A 120 -11.95 12.59 15.59
N ARG A 121 -10.89 12.50 16.41
CA ARG A 121 -10.31 13.66 17.12
C ARG A 121 -9.21 14.36 16.32
N ARG A 122 -8.59 13.65 15.38
CA ARG A 122 -7.41 14.12 14.65
C ARG A 122 -7.73 14.60 13.23
N SER A 123 -8.80 14.09 12.63
CA SER A 123 -9.19 14.40 11.26
C SER A 123 -9.62 15.86 11.10
N PRO A 124 -9.23 16.55 10.00
CA PRO A 124 -8.37 16.05 8.92
C PRO A 124 -6.91 15.90 9.37
N CYS A 125 -6.28 14.77 9.06
CA CYS A 125 -4.88 14.51 9.41
C CYS A 125 -4.08 13.81 8.30
N ASN A 126 -2.76 13.75 8.47
CA ASN A 126 -1.88 12.90 7.67
C ASN A 126 -1.90 11.48 8.26
N PHE A 127 -2.58 10.55 7.58
CA PHE A 127 -2.72 9.16 7.96
C PHE A 127 -1.95 8.23 7.01
N LEU A 128 -0.91 7.56 7.51
CA LEU A 128 -0.15 6.55 6.76
C LEU A 128 -0.63 5.16 7.12
N VAL A 129 -0.89 4.31 6.14
CA VAL A 129 -1.29 2.93 6.33
C VAL A 129 -0.30 2.02 5.60
N PHE A 130 0.42 1.20 6.34
CA PHE A 130 1.12 0.05 5.79
C PHE A 130 0.08 -1.06 5.62
N GLY A 131 -0.26 -1.37 4.37
CA GLY A 131 -1.28 -2.32 3.96
C GLY A 131 -2.36 -1.67 3.09
N LEU A 132 -2.74 -2.35 2.02
CA LEU A 132 -3.90 -2.00 1.21
C LEU A 132 -4.86 -3.19 1.22
N GLY A 133 -6.17 -2.97 1.30
CA GLY A 133 -7.11 -4.09 1.33
C GLY A 133 -8.52 -3.72 1.68
N ARG A 134 -9.20 -4.65 2.35
CA ARG A 134 -10.64 -4.56 2.64
C ARG A 134 -11.00 -3.37 3.52
N ASP A 135 -10.07 -2.86 4.33
CA ASP A 135 -10.31 -1.76 5.27
C ASP A 135 -10.00 -0.40 4.65
N SER A 136 -9.36 -0.36 3.48
CA SER A 136 -8.79 0.88 2.94
C SER A 136 -9.84 1.93 2.59
N GLN A 137 -11.01 1.54 2.07
CA GLN A 137 -12.11 2.48 1.85
C GLN A 137 -12.59 3.10 3.16
N LEU A 138 -12.76 2.28 4.21
CA LEU A 138 -13.12 2.75 5.54
C LEU A 138 -12.07 3.73 6.08
N TRP A 139 -10.78 3.40 6.00
CA TRP A 139 -9.70 4.27 6.47
C TRP A 139 -9.63 5.60 5.74
N SER A 140 -9.90 5.65 4.43
CA SER A 140 -10.01 6.90 3.68
C SER A 140 -11.21 7.72 4.16
N ALA A 141 -12.38 7.09 4.20
CA ALA A 141 -13.65 7.74 4.57
C ALA A 141 -13.68 8.28 6.01
N LEU A 142 -12.92 7.67 6.93
CA LEU A 142 -12.81 8.11 8.32
C LEU A 142 -11.83 9.28 8.52
N ASN A 143 -11.20 9.76 7.46
CA ASN A 143 -10.31 10.92 7.50
C ASN A 143 -10.73 12.01 6.48
N PRO A 144 -11.98 12.51 6.55
CA PRO A 144 -12.51 13.47 5.58
C PRO A 144 -11.65 14.74 5.50
N GLY A 145 -11.22 15.10 4.28
CA GLY A 145 -10.37 16.27 4.03
C GLY A 145 -8.90 16.12 4.46
N GLY A 146 -8.53 14.98 5.05
CA GLY A 146 -7.15 14.64 5.38
C GLY A 146 -6.42 13.95 4.22
N THR A 147 -5.15 13.60 4.45
CA THR A 147 -4.37 12.76 3.53
C THR A 147 -4.29 11.35 4.09
N THR A 148 -4.89 10.37 3.42
CA THR A 148 -4.69 8.95 3.73
C THR A 148 -3.86 8.29 2.63
N LEU A 149 -2.69 7.74 2.98
CA LEU A 149 -1.77 7.09 2.04
C LEU A 149 -1.57 5.61 2.40
N PHE A 150 -1.73 4.72 1.43
CA PHE A 150 -1.54 3.28 1.61
C PHE A 150 -0.23 2.79 0.97
N LEU A 151 0.47 1.87 1.63
CA LEU A 151 1.67 1.20 1.10
C LEU A 151 1.43 -0.32 1.04
N GLU A 152 1.61 -0.93 -0.13
CA GLU A 152 1.32 -2.37 -0.33
C GLU A 152 2.49 -3.10 -0.99
N GLU A 153 2.84 -4.29 -0.50
CA GLU A 153 3.95 -5.07 -1.06
C GLU A 153 3.60 -6.00 -2.21
N ASP A 154 2.34 -6.42 -2.32
CA ASP A 154 1.94 -7.41 -3.31
C ASP A 154 1.42 -6.70 -4.57
N PRO A 155 2.12 -6.83 -5.71
CA PRO A 155 1.76 -6.09 -6.92
C PRO A 155 0.41 -6.54 -7.51
N GLN A 156 0.04 -7.82 -7.34
CA GLN A 156 -1.22 -8.34 -7.84
C GLN A 156 -2.38 -7.85 -6.97
N TRP A 157 -2.22 -7.89 -5.65
CA TRP A 157 -3.19 -7.38 -4.69
C TRP A 157 -3.37 -5.86 -4.83
N TYR A 158 -2.26 -5.12 -4.94
CA TYR A 158 -2.26 -3.68 -5.22
C TYR A 158 -3.10 -3.34 -6.44
N SER A 159 -2.84 -4.02 -7.57
CA SER A 159 -3.57 -3.82 -8.82
C SER A 159 -5.04 -4.19 -8.70
N THR A 160 -5.35 -5.25 -7.94
CA THR A 160 -6.72 -5.74 -7.73
C THR A 160 -7.55 -4.74 -6.94
N VAL A 161 -7.03 -4.23 -5.82
CA VAL A 161 -7.74 -3.27 -4.98
C VAL A 161 -7.97 -1.96 -5.75
N LEU A 162 -6.92 -1.39 -6.34
CA LEU A 162 -7.05 -0.11 -7.07
C LEU A 162 -7.93 -0.19 -8.32
N LYS A 163 -8.14 -1.37 -8.90
CA LYS A 163 -9.15 -1.53 -9.96
C LYS A 163 -10.56 -1.24 -9.45
N SER A 164 -10.86 -1.60 -8.21
CA SER A 164 -12.18 -1.36 -7.58
C SER A 164 -12.28 0.00 -6.91
N THR A 165 -11.15 0.58 -6.49
CA THR A 165 -11.08 1.83 -5.73
C THR A 165 -9.99 2.75 -6.27
N PRO A 166 -10.10 3.23 -7.52
CA PRO A 166 -9.03 3.98 -8.19
C PRO A 166 -8.73 5.35 -7.57
N TRP A 167 -9.61 5.85 -6.69
CA TRP A 167 -9.42 7.11 -5.96
C TRP A 167 -8.54 6.97 -4.72
N LEU A 168 -8.28 5.75 -4.22
CA LEU A 168 -7.39 5.56 -3.08
C LEU A 168 -5.96 5.93 -3.46
N LYS A 169 -5.33 6.75 -2.63
CA LYS A 169 -3.93 7.10 -2.78
C LYS A 169 -3.06 5.98 -2.22
N ALA A 170 -2.44 5.20 -3.09
CA ALA A 170 -1.61 4.07 -2.69
C ALA A 170 -0.31 3.99 -3.52
N HIS A 171 0.71 3.37 -2.92
CA HIS A 171 1.95 3.03 -3.59
C HIS A 171 2.30 1.56 -3.38
N HIS A 172 2.67 0.88 -4.46
CA HIS A 172 3.32 -0.42 -4.37
C HIS A 172 4.77 -0.23 -3.93
N VAL A 173 5.18 -0.94 -2.87
CA VAL A 173 6.51 -0.84 -2.27
C VAL A 173 7.17 -2.21 -2.15
N LYS A 174 8.48 -2.26 -1.97
CA LYS A 174 9.21 -3.51 -1.75
C LYS A 174 9.84 -3.51 -0.37
N TYR A 175 9.68 -4.61 0.35
CA TYR A 175 10.36 -4.85 1.61
C TYR A 175 11.57 -5.75 1.36
N ARG A 176 12.69 -5.40 1.99
CA ARG A 176 13.97 -6.09 1.82
C ARG A 176 14.29 -7.12 2.91
N THR A 177 13.42 -7.23 3.91
CA THR A 177 13.57 -8.17 5.02
C THR A 177 12.48 -9.22 4.98
N GLN A 178 12.76 -10.41 5.51
CA GLN A 178 11.88 -11.55 5.65
C GLN A 178 11.61 -11.84 7.12
N LEU A 179 10.47 -12.44 7.42
CA LEU A 179 10.08 -12.82 8.78
C LEU A 179 11.14 -13.69 9.47
N SER A 180 11.76 -14.62 8.73
CA SER A 180 12.82 -15.51 9.24
C SER A 180 14.06 -14.77 9.73
N GLU A 181 14.28 -13.53 9.30
CA GLU A 181 15.45 -12.72 9.67
C GLU A 181 15.25 -11.95 10.98
N ALA A 182 14.07 -12.03 11.61
CA ALA A 182 13.71 -11.23 12.80
C ALA A 182 14.75 -11.30 13.93
N GLU A 183 15.24 -12.49 14.25
CA GLU A 183 16.24 -12.68 15.32
C GLU A 183 17.61 -12.09 14.97
N GLU A 184 18.05 -12.25 13.71
CA GLU A 184 19.30 -11.65 13.23
C GLU A 184 19.22 -10.13 13.22
N LEU A 185 18.12 -9.57 12.70
CA LEU A 185 17.91 -8.13 12.65
C LEU A 185 17.95 -7.49 14.04
N MET A 186 17.31 -8.12 15.02
CA MET A 186 17.35 -7.65 16.41
C MET A 186 18.76 -7.75 17.01
N ARG A 187 19.50 -8.83 16.71
CA ARG A 187 20.88 -9.01 17.17
C ARG A 187 21.82 -7.96 16.59
N SER A 188 21.77 -7.73 15.28
CA SER A 188 22.57 -6.71 14.59
C SER A 188 22.26 -5.31 15.11
N TYR A 189 20.98 -4.97 15.31
CA TYR A 189 20.58 -3.70 15.92
C TYR A 189 21.22 -3.50 17.31
N ARG A 190 21.10 -4.49 18.20
CA ARG A 190 21.66 -4.42 19.56
C ARG A 190 23.19 -4.39 19.59
N ALA A 191 23.84 -4.97 18.59
CA ALA A 191 25.29 -4.89 18.41
C ALA A 191 25.75 -3.54 17.82
N GLY A 192 24.82 -2.64 17.45
CA GLY A 192 25.11 -1.34 16.84
C GLY A 192 25.51 -1.44 15.36
N GLU A 193 25.23 -2.57 14.69
CA GLU A 193 25.57 -2.77 13.29
C GLU A 193 24.69 -1.92 12.37
N GLY A 194 25.25 -1.48 11.24
CA GLY A 194 24.50 -0.78 10.19
C GLY A 194 24.00 0.61 10.56
N GLU A 195 24.39 1.17 11.71
CA GLU A 195 23.98 2.50 12.19
C GLU A 195 22.45 2.68 12.26
N CYS A 196 21.73 1.64 12.73
CA CYS A 196 20.31 1.75 13.05
C CYS A 196 20.10 2.63 14.29
N ARG A 197 19.97 3.95 14.10
CA ARG A 197 19.85 4.94 15.19
C ARG A 197 18.48 5.67 15.21
N PRO A 198 17.88 5.89 16.39
CA PRO A 198 16.61 6.60 16.53
C PRO A 198 16.69 8.08 16.11
N SER A 199 17.88 8.70 16.19
CA SER A 199 18.08 10.13 15.95
C SER A 199 18.24 10.53 14.48
N THR A 200 18.17 9.57 13.55
CA THR A 200 18.37 9.85 12.11
C THR A 200 17.19 10.59 11.46
N GLY A 201 15.98 10.47 12.02
CA GLY A 201 14.75 11.03 11.48
C GLY A 201 14.43 10.54 10.06
N ALA A 202 13.35 11.05 9.47
CA ALA A 202 12.86 10.58 8.16
C ALA A 202 13.88 10.74 7.02
N LYS A 203 14.62 11.85 6.97
CA LYS A 203 15.64 12.09 5.93
C LYS A 203 16.87 11.20 6.10
N GLY A 204 17.25 10.88 7.34
CA GLY A 204 18.36 9.97 7.60
C GLY A 204 18.00 8.53 7.23
N LEU A 205 16.75 8.11 7.47
CA LEU A 205 16.24 6.80 7.04
C LEU A 205 16.37 6.59 5.54
N GLN A 206 15.94 7.56 4.72
CA GLN A 206 15.93 7.43 3.25
C GLN A 206 17.29 7.08 2.65
N ARG A 207 18.39 7.44 3.33
CA ARG A 207 19.77 7.24 2.85
C ARG A 207 20.54 6.16 3.62
N ASN A 208 19.90 5.47 4.56
CA ASN A 208 20.56 4.50 5.43
C ASN A 208 20.38 3.06 4.95
N ASP A 209 21.01 2.74 3.81
CA ASP A 209 21.02 1.38 3.26
C ASP A 209 21.73 0.37 4.17
N ARG A 210 22.70 0.83 4.97
CA ARG A 210 23.45 0.03 5.96
C ARG A 210 22.57 -0.52 7.08
N CYS A 211 21.56 0.22 7.55
CA CYS A 211 20.64 -0.26 8.57
C CYS A 211 19.59 -1.18 7.94
N LYS A 212 19.73 -2.52 8.04
CA LYS A 212 18.78 -3.48 7.44
C LYS A 212 17.30 -3.23 7.81
N LEU A 213 17.03 -2.67 8.99
CA LEU A 213 15.68 -2.33 9.46
C LEU A 213 15.09 -1.07 8.80
N ALA A 214 15.91 -0.16 8.29
CA ALA A 214 15.41 1.04 7.65
C ALA A 214 14.75 0.70 6.30
N LEU A 215 13.56 1.23 6.05
CA LEU A 215 12.95 1.21 4.73
C LEU A 215 13.50 2.40 3.94
N VAL A 216 14.38 2.14 2.95
CA VAL A 216 15.11 3.17 2.17
C VAL A 216 14.52 3.45 0.79
N GLY A 217 13.53 2.67 0.35
CA GLY A 217 12.95 2.73 -0.99
C GLY A 217 11.47 3.13 -1.01
N LEU A 218 10.98 3.80 0.04
CA LEU A 218 9.60 4.29 0.07
C LEU A 218 9.44 5.51 -0.85
N PRO A 219 8.22 5.83 -1.31
CA PRO A 219 7.94 7.07 -2.02
C PRO A 219 8.42 8.29 -1.21
N VAL A 220 8.98 9.30 -1.89
CA VAL A 220 9.57 10.48 -1.22
C VAL A 220 8.59 11.17 -0.27
N GLU A 221 7.30 11.17 -0.61
CA GLU A 221 6.26 11.78 0.21
C GLU A 221 6.03 11.07 1.56
N VAL A 222 6.49 9.83 1.72
CA VAL A 222 6.48 9.14 3.01
C VAL A 222 7.50 9.76 3.96
N TYR A 223 8.66 10.17 3.44
CA TYR A 223 9.72 10.77 4.24
C TYR A 223 9.54 12.27 4.47
N ASP A 224 8.96 12.99 3.50
CA ASP A 224 8.81 14.45 3.57
C ASP A 224 7.58 14.90 4.37
N ARG A 225 6.59 14.01 4.55
CA ARG A 225 5.37 14.31 5.31
C ARG A 225 5.50 13.91 6.78
N GLU A 226 4.99 14.75 7.65
CA GLU A 226 4.83 14.43 9.07
C GLU A 226 3.48 13.73 9.29
N TRP A 227 3.53 12.49 9.77
CA TRP A 227 2.35 11.65 9.92
C TRP A 227 1.79 11.75 11.33
N ASP A 228 0.51 12.12 11.43
CA ASP A 228 -0.24 12.29 12.68
C ASP A 228 -0.71 10.96 13.22
N VAL A 229 -1.11 10.08 12.30
CA VAL A 229 -1.60 8.73 12.59
C VAL A 229 -0.89 7.77 11.64
N VAL A 230 -0.48 6.61 12.15
CA VAL A 230 0.12 5.54 11.36
C VAL A 230 -0.53 4.21 11.73
N MET A 231 -0.99 3.43 10.75
CA MET A 231 -1.46 2.06 10.91
C MET A 231 -0.45 1.11 10.28
N ILE A 232 0.15 0.23 11.09
CA ILE A 232 1.08 -0.81 10.65
C ILE A 232 0.31 -2.13 10.60
N ASP A 233 -0.34 -2.40 9.45
CA ASP A 233 -1.09 -3.63 9.18
C ASP A 233 -0.47 -4.47 8.05
N ALA A 234 0.72 -4.08 7.58
CA ALA A 234 1.49 -4.81 6.58
C ALA A 234 3.00 -4.53 6.79
N PRO A 235 3.89 -5.32 6.18
CA PRO A 235 3.65 -6.45 5.28
C PRO A 235 3.06 -7.70 5.96
N LYS A 236 2.60 -8.65 5.14
CA LYS A 236 1.89 -9.91 5.49
C LYS A 236 2.43 -10.68 6.71
N GLY A 237 3.73 -10.92 6.78
CA GLY A 237 4.39 -11.54 7.94
C GLY A 237 3.85 -12.91 8.40
N TYR A 238 3.20 -13.72 7.55
CA TYR A 238 2.56 -14.99 7.97
C TYR A 238 3.33 -16.27 7.59
N TYR A 239 4.47 -16.18 6.89
CA TYR A 239 5.38 -17.31 6.63
C TYR A 239 6.84 -16.85 6.65
N PRO A 240 7.82 -17.74 6.89
CA PRO A 240 9.22 -17.36 7.11
C PRO A 240 9.83 -16.48 6.00
N LYS A 241 9.53 -16.78 4.73
CA LYS A 241 10.04 -16.04 3.57
C LYS A 241 9.20 -14.79 3.21
N ALA A 242 8.10 -14.55 3.90
CA ALA A 242 7.29 -13.35 3.69
C ALA A 242 8.03 -12.13 4.23
N PRO A 243 7.84 -10.94 3.64
CA PRO A 243 8.22 -9.72 4.32
C PRO A 243 7.47 -9.58 5.65
N GLY A 244 8.21 -9.20 6.70
CA GLY A 244 7.68 -9.02 8.05
C GLY A 244 7.64 -7.55 8.48
N ARG A 245 6.87 -7.25 9.53
CA ARG A 245 6.62 -5.87 10.00
C ARG A 245 7.81 -5.20 10.69
N MET A 246 8.91 -5.91 10.90
CA MET A 246 10.12 -5.41 11.58
C MET A 246 10.61 -4.07 11.05
N GLY A 247 10.78 -3.95 9.73
CA GLY A 247 11.26 -2.71 9.11
C GLY A 247 10.24 -1.57 9.15
N ALA A 248 8.94 -1.88 9.05
CA ALA A 248 7.87 -0.89 9.17
C ALA A 248 7.80 -0.33 10.59
N ILE A 249 7.82 -1.20 11.62
CA ILE A 249 7.84 -0.81 13.03
C ILE A 249 9.04 0.10 13.33
N TYR A 250 10.25 -0.31 12.94
CA TYR A 250 11.46 0.50 13.15
C TYR A 250 11.37 1.85 12.43
N THR A 251 10.99 1.86 11.15
CA THR A 251 10.94 3.08 10.33
C THR A 251 9.93 4.08 10.90
N VAL A 252 8.75 3.61 11.30
CA VAL A 252 7.71 4.45 11.93
C VAL A 252 8.20 5.01 13.26
N ALA A 253 8.88 4.21 14.09
CA ALA A 253 9.43 4.68 15.35
C ALA A 253 10.44 5.82 15.15
N VAL A 254 11.34 5.71 14.16
CA VAL A 254 12.30 6.77 13.83
C VAL A 254 11.59 8.01 13.27
N MET A 255 10.57 7.83 12.42
CA MET A 255 9.80 8.94 11.86
C MET A 255 9.01 9.71 12.93
N ALA A 256 8.32 8.98 13.83
CA ALA A 256 7.53 9.58 14.91
C ALA A 256 8.41 10.39 15.87
N ARG A 257 9.56 9.82 16.29
CA ARG A 257 10.51 10.51 17.17
C ARG A 257 11.19 11.69 16.51
N GLY A 258 11.46 11.59 15.21
CA GLY A 258 12.11 12.63 14.40
C GLY A 258 11.17 13.67 13.83
N ARG A 259 9.88 13.64 14.21
CA ARG A 259 8.88 14.63 13.83
C ARG A 259 9.29 16.01 14.39
N ARG A 260 9.15 17.05 13.57
CA ARG A 260 9.54 18.43 13.86
C ARG A 260 8.33 19.29 14.23
N GLY A 261 7.19 19.02 13.61
CA GLY A 261 5.92 19.68 13.93
C GLY A 261 5.42 19.33 15.33
N ALA A 262 4.49 20.15 15.81
CA ALA A 262 3.89 19.95 17.12
C ALA A 262 3.03 18.67 17.17
N GLY A 263 2.92 18.13 18.39
CA GLY A 263 2.06 16.99 18.71
C GLY A 263 2.72 15.63 18.49
N ASP A 264 2.12 14.63 19.13
CA ASP A 264 2.57 13.25 19.08
C ASP A 264 2.07 12.55 17.81
N THR A 265 2.70 11.42 17.47
CA THR A 265 2.21 10.50 16.44
C THR A 265 1.47 9.34 17.10
N ASP A 266 0.20 9.13 16.74
CA ASP A 266 -0.56 7.95 17.11
C ASP A 266 -0.16 6.78 16.18
N VAL A 267 0.34 5.69 16.74
CA VAL A 267 0.75 4.49 15.98
C VAL A 267 -0.10 3.30 16.39
N PHE A 268 -0.72 2.67 15.41
CA PHE A 268 -1.45 1.43 15.57
C PHE A 268 -0.63 0.29 14.97
N LEU A 269 -0.41 -0.77 15.74
CA LEU A 269 0.25 -1.98 15.26
C LEU A 269 -0.71 -3.16 15.36
N HIS A 270 -0.95 -3.83 14.24
CA HIS A 270 -1.80 -5.01 14.16
C HIS A 270 -0.99 -6.31 14.30
N ASP A 271 -1.68 -7.44 14.41
CA ASP A 271 -1.10 -8.79 14.61
C ASP A 271 -0.16 -8.92 15.84
N VAL A 272 -0.40 -8.18 16.94
CA VAL A 272 0.47 -8.20 18.14
C VAL A 272 0.37 -9.49 18.98
N ASP A 273 -0.53 -10.39 18.60
CA ASP A 273 -0.56 -11.78 19.07
C ASP A 273 0.63 -12.60 18.53
N ARG A 274 1.26 -12.14 17.45
CA ARG A 274 2.47 -12.76 16.91
C ARG A 274 3.73 -12.33 17.69
N PRO A 275 4.67 -13.25 17.97
CA PRO A 275 5.85 -12.94 18.78
C PRO A 275 6.77 -11.87 18.18
N VAL A 276 6.92 -11.84 16.86
CA VAL A 276 7.84 -10.91 16.18
C VAL A 276 7.33 -9.48 16.31
N GLU A 277 6.08 -9.22 15.95
CA GLU A 277 5.41 -7.92 16.08
C GLU A 277 5.49 -7.42 17.52
N LYS A 278 5.16 -8.29 18.50
CA LYS A 278 5.24 -7.94 19.92
C LYS A 278 6.65 -7.54 20.35
N LYS A 279 7.66 -8.34 20.00
CA LYS A 279 9.06 -8.10 20.36
C LYS A 279 9.56 -6.76 19.77
N PHE A 280 9.28 -6.51 18.50
CA PHE A 280 9.70 -5.30 17.81
C PHE A 280 8.94 -4.05 18.31
N ALA A 281 7.66 -4.18 18.66
CA ALA A 281 6.89 -3.09 19.26
C ALA A 281 7.48 -2.65 20.60
N MET A 282 7.81 -3.61 21.47
CA MET A 282 8.37 -3.31 22.79
C MET A 282 9.77 -2.69 22.70
N GLU A 283 10.55 -3.05 21.68
CA GLU A 283 11.88 -2.48 21.44
C GLU A 283 11.84 -1.06 20.86
N PHE A 284 10.96 -0.81 19.88
CA PHE A 284 11.02 0.43 19.08
C PHE A 284 9.89 1.41 19.36
N LEU A 285 8.68 0.94 19.67
CA LEU A 285 7.53 1.80 19.99
C LEU A 285 7.39 2.05 21.49
N CYS A 286 8.01 1.20 22.32
CA CYS A 286 8.09 1.27 23.78
C CYS A 286 6.77 1.12 24.53
N ASP A 287 6.75 0.25 25.53
CA ASP A 287 5.56 0.04 26.37
C ASP A 287 5.13 1.32 27.12
N LYS A 288 6.09 2.19 27.48
CA LYS A 288 5.81 3.49 28.12
C LYS A 288 4.95 4.43 27.28
N TYR A 289 4.90 4.22 25.97
CA TYR A 289 4.07 5.00 25.04
C TYR A 289 2.81 4.25 24.62
N ARG A 290 2.54 3.05 25.15
CA ARG A 290 1.34 2.28 24.83
C ARG A 290 0.13 2.81 25.60
N GLU A 291 -0.86 3.31 24.88
CA GLU A 291 -2.09 3.85 25.44
C GLU A 291 -3.15 2.76 25.68
N GLY A 292 -3.08 1.66 24.92
CA GLY A 292 -4.00 0.54 25.06
C GLY A 292 -3.98 -0.42 23.88
N GLY A 293 -5.05 -1.21 23.75
CA GLY A 293 -5.23 -2.15 22.65
C GLY A 293 -6.61 -2.80 22.65
N ALA A 294 -6.98 -3.39 21.51
CA ALA A 294 -8.21 -4.14 21.32
C ALA A 294 -7.91 -5.33 20.40
N GLY A 295 -8.29 -6.55 20.78
CA GLY A 295 -7.97 -7.74 19.99
C GLY A 295 -6.47 -7.88 19.72
N ARG A 296 -6.10 -7.85 18.44
CA ARG A 296 -4.72 -7.95 17.95
C ARG A 296 -4.10 -6.60 17.59
N LEU A 297 -4.79 -5.50 17.90
CA LEU A 297 -4.32 -4.14 17.66
C LEU A 297 -3.84 -3.49 18.96
N TRP A 298 -2.63 -2.94 18.95
CA TRP A 298 -2.13 -2.03 19.98
C TRP A 298 -2.08 -0.60 19.48
N HIS A 299 -2.28 0.35 20.40
CA HIS A 299 -2.19 1.79 20.15
C HIS A 299 -1.08 2.40 21.01
N PHE A 300 -0.19 3.14 20.35
CA PHE A 300 0.89 3.90 20.95
C PHE A 300 0.73 5.38 20.64
N ARG A 301 1.15 6.25 21.55
CA ARG A 301 1.29 7.69 21.33
C ARG A 301 2.74 8.10 21.54
N ILE A 302 3.46 8.35 20.44
CA ILE A 302 4.90 8.57 20.46
C ILE A 302 5.19 10.07 20.32
N PRO A 303 5.80 10.71 21.34
CA PRO A 303 6.17 12.12 21.25
C PRO A 303 7.43 12.30 20.37
N PRO A 304 7.60 13.47 19.74
CA PRO A 304 8.88 13.85 19.17
C PRO A 304 9.93 13.94 20.28
N VAL A 305 11.14 13.46 20.02
CA VAL A 305 12.22 13.44 21.02
C VAL A 305 13.35 14.32 20.56
N ASN A 306 13.84 15.19 21.44
CA ASN A 306 15.08 15.93 21.18
C ASN A 306 16.24 14.95 20.94
N VAL A 307 17.05 15.26 19.94
CA VAL A 307 18.00 14.40 19.19
C VAL A 307 19.08 13.69 20.05
N THR A 308 19.05 13.82 21.38
CA THR A 308 20.07 13.32 22.31
C THR A 308 19.82 11.90 22.83
N SER A 309 18.59 11.36 22.74
CA SER A 309 18.31 9.98 23.17
C SER A 309 18.81 8.97 22.13
N VAL A 310 19.81 8.17 22.51
CA VAL A 310 20.39 7.10 21.67
C VAL A 310 19.54 5.84 21.63
N ASP A 311 18.66 5.65 22.61
CA ASP A 311 17.73 4.52 22.72
C ASP A 311 16.30 4.91 22.39
N PHE A 312 15.50 3.94 21.92
CA PHE A 312 14.06 4.14 21.70
C PHE A 312 13.31 4.19 23.03
N CYS A 313 13.56 3.20 23.87
CA CYS A 313 12.98 3.03 25.19
C CYS A 313 14.04 3.32 26.24
#